data_AF-A0A8D8BBM6-F1
#
_entry.id   AF-A0A8D8BBM6-F1
#
_cell.length_a   1.000
_cell.length_b   1.000
_cell.length_c   1.000
_cell.angle_alpha   90.00
_cell.angle_beta   90.00
_cell.angle_gamma   90.00
#
_symmetry.space_group_name_H-M   'P 1'
#
loop_
_entity.id
_entity.type
_entity.pdbx_description
1 polymer ?
#
loop_
_entity_poly.entity_id
_entity_poly.type
_entity_poly.pdbx_seq_one_letter_code
_entity_poly.pdbx_strand_id
1 'polypeptide(L)'
;AHTEYKCCPPIRARSNQELLWQAVCDGDINMVVSDHSPSTPGMKLLTSGSKNRGDFLKAWGGISSVQFGLPLFWTNCQRYGLQIPDLVRLLCTEPAKMCGLDSVKGRLEVGYDG
;
A
#
# COMPACT_ATOMS: atom_id res chain seq x y z
N ALA A 1 6.88 -2.20 22.72
CA ALA A 1 6.12 -2.76 21.59
C ALA A 1 6.07 -1.73 20.47
N HIS A 2 6.21 -2.17 19.21
CA HIS A 2 6.22 -1.30 18.04
C HIS A 2 4.78 -1.06 17.51
N THR A 3 4.00 -0.28 18.24
CA THR A 3 2.60 0.00 17.88
C THR A 3 2.47 0.90 16.65
N GLU A 4 3.52 1.62 16.28
CA GLU A 4 3.62 2.40 15.03
C GLU A 4 3.31 1.54 13.79
N TYR A 5 3.72 0.27 13.79
CA TYR A 5 3.52 -0.66 12.67
C TYR A 5 2.24 -1.49 12.75
N LYS A 6 1.38 -1.27 13.76
CA LYS A 6 0.12 -2.02 13.87
C LYS A 6 -0.78 -1.74 12.65
N CYS A 7 -1.14 -2.79 11.93
CA CYS A 7 -2.11 -2.80 10.84
C CYS A 7 -2.88 -4.14 10.80
N CYS A 8 -3.97 -4.21 10.04
CA CYS A 8 -4.75 -5.44 9.83
C CYS A 8 -5.07 -5.62 8.34
N PRO A 9 -4.60 -6.70 7.68
CA PRO A 9 -3.78 -7.77 8.23
C PRO A 9 -2.37 -7.29 8.66
N PRO A 10 -1.70 -7.95 9.62
CA PRO A 10 -0.41 -7.49 10.12
C PRO A 10 0.72 -7.77 9.13
N ILE A 11 1.78 -6.96 9.19
CA ILE A 11 3.02 -7.15 8.42
C ILE A 11 3.58 -8.56 8.69
N ARG A 12 3.95 -9.26 7.62
CA ARG A 12 4.47 -10.63 7.66
C ARG A 12 5.98 -10.67 7.44
N ALA A 13 6.56 -11.86 7.60
CA ALA A 13 7.98 -12.09 7.37
C ALA A 13 8.36 -11.87 5.90
N ARG A 14 9.65 -11.61 5.66
CA ARG A 14 10.21 -11.43 4.30
C ARG A 14 9.86 -12.56 3.35
N SER A 15 9.80 -13.81 3.81
CA SER A 15 9.39 -14.94 2.97
C SER A 15 8.00 -14.77 2.35
N ASN A 16 7.06 -14.12 3.04
CA ASN A 16 5.74 -13.82 2.49
C ASN A 16 5.82 -12.69 1.46
N GLN A 17 6.69 -11.71 1.70
CA GLN A 17 6.91 -10.61 0.76
C GLN A 17 7.40 -11.11 -0.61
N GLU A 18 8.35 -12.06 -0.63
CA GLU A 18 8.85 -12.65 -1.89
C GLU A 18 7.72 -13.37 -2.65
N LEU A 19 6.84 -14.09 -1.94
CA LEU A 19 5.66 -14.74 -2.55
C LEU A 19 4.66 -13.73 -3.12
N LEU A 20 4.45 -12.59 -2.43
CA LEU A 20 3.59 -11.52 -2.95
C LEU A 20 4.17 -10.89 -4.22
N TRP A 21 5.48 -10.68 -4.30
CA TRP A 21 6.11 -10.20 -5.52
C TRP A 21 6.00 -11.21 -6.66
N GLN A 22 6.18 -12.50 -6.37
CA GLN A 22 5.98 -13.56 -7.36
C GLN A 22 4.53 -13.55 -7.88
N ALA A 23 3.54 -13.43 -7.00
CA ALA A 23 2.13 -13.31 -7.40
C ALA A 23 1.83 -12.05 -8.25
N VAL A 24 2.56 -10.95 -8.04
CA VAL A 24 2.47 -9.78 -8.92
C VAL A 24 3.04 -10.10 -10.32
N CYS A 25 4.17 -10.80 -10.40
CA CYS A 25 4.79 -11.21 -11.66
C CYS A 25 3.95 -12.25 -12.42
N ASP A 26 3.33 -13.18 -11.69
CA ASP A 26 2.49 -14.24 -12.26
C ASP A 26 1.11 -13.72 -12.70
N GLY A 27 0.74 -12.51 -12.27
CA GLY A 27 -0.53 -11.86 -12.62
C GLY A 27 -1.70 -12.21 -11.69
N ASP A 28 -1.45 -12.96 -10.61
CA ASP A 28 -2.43 -13.27 -9.57
C ASP A 28 -2.85 -12.03 -8.77
N ILE A 29 -1.99 -11.01 -8.72
CA ILE A 29 -2.27 -9.71 -8.11
C ILE A 29 -2.42 -8.65 -9.21
N ASN A 30 -3.64 -8.10 -9.32
CA ASN A 30 -3.98 -7.12 -10.35
C ASN A 30 -3.75 -5.67 -9.89
N MET A 31 -3.66 -5.40 -8.59
CA MET A 31 -3.56 -4.04 -8.06
C MET A 31 -2.68 -3.97 -6.81
N VAL A 32 -1.98 -2.86 -6.64
CA VAL A 32 -1.24 -2.56 -5.41
C VAL A 32 -1.72 -1.23 -4.85
N VAL A 33 -2.23 -1.26 -3.62
CA VAL A 33 -2.76 -0.09 -2.91
C VAL A 33 -2.09 0.07 -1.55
N SER A 34 -2.20 1.27 -0.97
CA SER A 34 -1.48 1.63 0.24
C SER A 34 -2.18 1.23 1.55
N ASP A 35 -3.49 0.96 1.49
CA ASP A 35 -4.37 0.84 2.66
C ASP A 35 -4.16 1.99 3.68
N HIS A 36 -4.02 3.20 3.14
CA HIS A 36 -3.70 4.39 3.94
C HIS A 36 -4.79 4.68 4.98
N SER A 37 -4.43 4.53 6.25
CA SER A 37 -5.32 4.68 7.41
C SER A 37 -4.56 5.37 8.55
N PRO A 38 -4.26 6.68 8.41
CA PRO A 38 -3.41 7.42 9.32
C PRO A 38 -4.09 7.67 10.67
N SER A 39 -3.28 7.89 11.71
CA SER A 39 -3.77 8.28 13.04
C SER A 39 -2.73 9.13 13.77
N THR A 40 -3.15 9.84 14.80
CA THR A 40 -2.23 10.60 15.64
C THR A 40 -1.29 9.68 16.44
N PRO A 41 -0.10 10.16 16.87
CA PRO A 41 0.78 9.39 17.74
C PRO A 41 0.12 8.94 19.06
N GLY A 42 -0.86 9.70 19.56
CA GLY A 42 -1.64 9.35 20.74
C GLY A 42 -2.51 8.11 20.54
N MET A 43 -3.19 8.00 19.40
CA MET A 43 -3.99 6.81 19.05
C MET A 43 -3.13 5.56 18.81
N LYS A 44 -1.88 5.76 18.37
CA LYS A 44 -0.86 4.71 18.29
C LYS A 44 -0.19 4.39 19.62
N LEU A 45 -0.54 5.11 20.69
CA LEU A 45 0.02 4.96 22.04
C LEU A 45 1.55 5.11 22.08
N LEU A 46 2.07 6.07 21.30
CA LEU A 46 3.52 6.36 21.18
C LEU A 46 3.99 7.47 22.14
N THR A 47 3.08 8.29 22.67
CA THR A 47 3.42 9.44 23.51
C THR A 47 3.95 9.02 24.89
N SER A 48 4.98 9.71 25.37
CA SER A 48 5.46 9.57 26.75
C SER A 48 4.38 10.05 27.73
N GLY A 49 4.12 9.26 28.79
CA GLY A 49 3.08 9.55 29.78
C GLY A 49 1.72 8.88 29.54
N SER A 50 1.51 8.22 28.40
CA SER A 50 0.33 7.38 28.20
C SER A 50 0.43 6.14 29.11
N LYS A 51 -0.58 5.93 29.97
CA LYS A 51 -0.69 4.72 30.82
C LYS A 51 -0.69 3.42 30.00
N ASN A 52 -1.06 3.49 28.72
CA ASN A 52 -1.15 2.34 27.82
C ASN A 52 -0.06 2.36 26.73
N ARG A 53 1.07 3.05 26.94
CA ARG A 53 2.14 3.10 25.92
C ARG A 53 2.54 1.68 25.50
N GLY A 54 2.49 1.41 24.20
CA GLY A 54 2.82 0.10 23.64
C GLY A 54 1.76 -0.99 23.85
N ASP A 55 0.55 -0.68 24.33
CA ASP A 55 -0.57 -1.63 24.38
C ASP A 55 -1.05 -1.92 22.95
N PHE A 56 -0.61 -3.06 22.42
CA PHE A 56 -0.87 -3.44 21.04
C PHE A 56 -2.35 -3.75 20.79
N LEU A 57 -3.11 -4.21 21.78
CA LEU A 57 -4.53 -4.49 21.61
C LEU A 57 -5.33 -3.20 21.45
N LYS A 58 -4.97 -2.14 22.20
CA LYS A 58 -5.67 -0.85 22.16
C LYS A 58 -5.21 0.13 21.08
N ALA A 59 -3.97 0.01 20.58
CA ALA A 59 -3.44 0.94 19.58
C ALA A 59 -4.26 0.95 18.26
N TRP A 60 -4.30 2.06 17.54
CA TRP A 60 -4.91 2.13 16.20
C TRP A 60 -4.20 1.22 15.19
N GLY A 61 -4.99 0.54 14.36
CA GLY A 61 -4.54 -0.48 13.42
C GLY A 61 -4.42 -0.04 11.97
N GLY A 62 -3.86 1.14 11.70
CA GLY A 62 -3.66 1.64 10.33
C GLY A 62 -2.33 2.39 10.17
N ILE A 63 -1.80 2.48 8.94
CA ILE A 63 -0.52 3.14 8.63
C ILE A 63 -0.75 4.30 7.66
N SER A 64 0.01 5.38 7.84
CA SER A 64 0.06 6.48 6.87
C SER A 64 1.05 6.16 5.75
N SER A 65 0.55 5.76 4.58
CA SER A 65 1.41 5.27 3.48
C SER A 65 1.15 5.87 2.09
N VAL A 66 0.06 6.61 1.85
CA VAL A 66 -0.38 6.99 0.49
C VAL A 66 0.69 7.68 -0.35
N GLN A 67 1.44 8.62 0.24
CA GLN A 67 2.49 9.37 -0.45
C GLN A 67 3.67 8.51 -0.92
N PHE A 68 3.84 7.33 -0.35
CA PHE A 68 4.98 6.45 -0.61
C PHE A 68 4.68 5.36 -1.64
N GLY A 69 3.42 5.19 -2.05
CA GLY A 69 3.01 4.09 -2.93
C GLY A 69 3.85 4.00 -4.21
N LEU A 70 3.84 5.07 -5.01
CA LEU A 70 4.61 5.15 -6.25
C LEU A 70 6.13 5.00 -6.04
N PRO A 71 6.81 5.83 -5.22
CA PRO A 71 8.26 5.75 -5.11
C PRO A 71 8.74 4.40 -4.54
N LEU A 72 8.06 3.84 -3.53
CA LEU A 72 8.45 2.53 -2.99
C LEU A 72 8.22 1.41 -3.98
N PHE A 73 7.10 1.42 -4.70
CA PHE A 73 6.83 0.40 -5.71
C PHE A 73 7.87 0.45 -6.82
N TRP A 74 8.13 1.63 -7.39
CA TRP A 74 9.11 1.82 -8.45
C TRP A 74 10.52 1.38 -8.06
N THR A 75 10.99 1.76 -6.86
CA THR A 75 12.32 1.36 -6.38
C THR A 75 12.47 -0.16 -6.26
N ASN A 76 11.41 -0.89 -5.92
CA ASN A 76 11.48 -2.34 -5.69
C ASN A 76 11.13 -3.16 -6.93
N CYS A 77 10.21 -2.70 -7.79
CA CYS A 77 9.67 -3.48 -8.90
C CYS A 77 10.74 -3.85 -9.93
N GLN A 78 11.75 -2.99 -10.11
CA GLN A 78 12.87 -3.23 -11.03
C GLN A 78 13.63 -4.53 -10.74
N ARG A 79 13.72 -4.92 -9.45
CA ARG A 79 14.39 -6.17 -9.04
C ARG A 79 13.66 -7.42 -9.51
N TYR A 80 12.38 -7.29 -9.86
CA TYR A 80 11.52 -8.38 -10.33
C TYR A 80 11.23 -8.28 -11.85
N GLY A 81 11.99 -7.44 -12.57
CA GLY A 81 11.85 -7.29 -14.02
C GLY A 81 10.63 -6.49 -14.49
N LEU A 82 9.83 -5.96 -13.57
CA LEU A 82 8.65 -5.16 -13.90
C LEU A 82 9.04 -3.82 -14.53
N GLN A 83 8.30 -3.43 -15.57
CA GLN A 83 8.54 -2.23 -16.36
C GLN A 83 7.49 -1.14 -16.07
N ILE A 84 7.67 0.05 -16.64
CA ILE A 84 6.70 1.15 -16.50
C ILE A 84 5.26 0.74 -16.86
N PRO A 85 5.00 -0.03 -17.95
CA PRO A 85 3.64 -0.49 -18.24
C PRO A 85 3.02 -1.34 -17.13
N ASP A 86 3.80 -2.16 -16.43
CA ASP A 86 3.32 -2.95 -15.29
C ASP A 86 2.93 -2.05 -14.13
N LEU A 87 3.74 -1.03 -13.85
CA LEU A 87 3.44 -0.03 -12.83
C LEU A 87 2.14 0.72 -13.15
N VAL A 88 1.96 1.19 -14.40
CA VAL A 88 0.73 1.86 -14.84
C VAL A 88 -0.47 0.94 -14.68
N ARG A 89 -0.34 -0.33 -15.07
CA ARG A 89 -1.38 -1.34 -14.88
C ARG A 89 -1.75 -1.49 -13.40
N LEU A 90 -0.77 -1.79 -12.55
CA LEU A 90 -0.97 -2.15 -11.13
C LEU A 90 -1.40 -0.98 -10.24
N LEU A 91 -0.93 0.25 -10.52
CA LEU A 91 -1.16 1.41 -9.67
C LEU A 91 -2.21 2.38 -10.22
N CYS A 92 -2.55 2.30 -11.52
CA CYS A 92 -3.46 3.26 -12.16
C CYS A 92 -4.64 2.56 -12.86
N THR A 93 -4.37 1.73 -13.86
CA THR A 93 -5.41 1.17 -14.73
C THR A 93 -6.32 0.18 -14.00
N GLU A 94 -5.76 -0.79 -13.28
CA GLU A 94 -6.55 -1.79 -12.55
C GLU A 94 -7.31 -1.16 -11.36
N PRO A 95 -6.72 -0.24 -10.56
CA PRO A 95 -7.49 0.52 -9.58
C PRO A 95 -8.63 1.36 -10.17
N ALA A 96 -8.42 2.02 -11.32
CA ALA A 96 -9.48 2.77 -11.98
C ALA A 96 -10.64 1.86 -12.40
N LYS A 97 -10.36 0.67 -12.94
CA LYS A 97 -11.37 -0.34 -13.28
C LYS A 97 -12.14 -0.81 -12.04
N MET A 98 -11.44 -1.14 -10.96
CA MET A 98 -12.08 -1.59 -9.72
C MET A 98 -13.03 -0.53 -9.14
N CYS A 99 -12.66 0.74 -9.24
CA CYS A 99 -13.50 1.86 -8.82
C CYS A 99 -14.59 2.26 -9.82
N GLY A 100 -14.67 1.62 -11.00
CA GLY A 100 -15.63 1.98 -12.06
C GLY A 100 -15.35 3.32 -12.74
N LEU A 101 -14.08 3.75 -12.77
CA LEU A 101 -13.62 5.03 -13.33
C LEU A 101 -12.76 4.85 -14.58
N ASP A 102 -12.66 3.65 -15.14
CA ASP A 102 -11.77 3.33 -16.26
C ASP A 102 -12.20 3.93 -17.61
N SER A 103 -13.36 4.60 -17.67
CA SER A 103 -13.76 5.43 -18.81
C SER A 103 -13.14 6.82 -18.82
N VAL A 104 -12.63 7.30 -17.67
CA VAL A 104 -12.12 8.68 -17.51
C VAL A 104 -10.80 8.78 -16.73
N LYS A 105 -10.38 7.74 -16.00
CA LYS A 105 -9.14 7.66 -15.23
C LYS A 105 -8.29 6.43 -15.62
N GLY A 106 -7.00 6.48 -15.29
CA GLY A 106 -6.10 5.32 -15.37
C GLY A 106 -5.45 5.07 -16.74
N ARG A 107 -5.64 5.99 -17.70
CA ARG A 107 -4.98 5.99 -19.03
C ARG A 107 -4.62 7.40 -19.47
N LEU A 108 -3.69 7.50 -20.42
CA LEU A 108 -3.31 8.74 -21.10
C LEU A 108 -3.82 8.68 -22.54
N GLU A 109 -5.05 9.16 -22.74
CA GLU A 109 -5.76 9.12 -24.02
C GLU A 109 -6.74 10.30 -24.11
N VAL A 110 -7.09 10.71 -25.33
CA VAL A 110 -8.09 11.78 -25.55
C VAL A 110 -9.42 11.38 -24.89
N GLY A 111 -9.98 12.29 -24.09
CA GLY A 111 -11.23 12.05 -23.36
C GLY A 111 -11.05 11.58 -21.92
N TYR A 112 -9.83 11.22 -21.50
CA TYR A 112 -9.48 10.95 -20.11
C TYR A 112 -9.06 12.24 -19.40
N ASP A 113 -9.20 12.27 -18.07
CA ASP A 113 -8.87 13.44 -17.27
C ASP A 113 -7.36 13.73 -17.22
N GLY A 114 -7.00 15.01 -17.25
CA GLY A 114 -5.63 15.54 -17.13
C GLY A 114 -5.26 16.05 -15.74
#